data_AF-A0A923WKM2-F1
#
_entry.id   AF-A0A923WKM2-F1
#
_cell.length_a   1.000
_cell.length_b   1.000
_cell.length_c   1.000
_cell.angle_alpha   90.00
_cell.angle_beta   90.00
_cell.angle_gamma   90.00
#
_symmetry.space_group_name_H-M   'P 1'
#
loop_
_entity.id
_entity.type
_entity.pdbx_description
1 polymer ?
#
loop_
_entity_poly.entity_id
_entity_poly.type
_entity_poly.pdbx_seq_one_letter_code
_entity_poly.pdbx_strand_id
1 'polypeptide(L)'
;LAVLRRENNEITYLRPDAKSQVTLEYDDNNRPVRIDAIVISTQHDDFDTDEKMHKKIEKDIINILVPRIISKYPKYKKFFTPKIKYHINPTGKFVIGGPHGDTGLTGRKIIVDTYGGKGAHGGGAFSGKDPSKVDRSAAYATRHIAKNLVAAGLCDEVLVQVSYAIGVAKPMGIYVNTYGTAKVKKSDGEIAKIVEKLFDMRPYAIEQRLKLRNPIYSETAAYGHMGRKPQIVEKTFKSNDGKILKKKVELFTWEKLDFVDKVRKAFGIK
;
A
#
# COMPACT_ATOMS: atom_id res chain seq x y z
N LEU A 1 4.30 14.53 6.15
CA LEU A 1 3.82 15.64 5.29
C LEU A 1 2.34 15.93 5.53
N ALA A 2 1.39 15.13 5.00
CA ALA A 2 -0.03 15.48 5.09
C ALA A 2 -0.57 15.72 6.52
N VAL A 3 -0.06 14.99 7.52
CA VAL A 3 -0.41 15.20 8.94
C VAL A 3 0.11 16.56 9.43
N LEU A 4 1.42 16.84 9.28
CA LEU A 4 2.03 18.13 9.64
C LEU A 4 1.28 19.31 9.00
N ARG A 5 0.96 19.19 7.70
CA ARG A 5 0.19 20.21 6.97
C ARG A 5 -1.17 20.48 7.62
N ARG A 6 -1.89 19.43 8.05
CA ARG A 6 -3.24 19.57 8.63
C ARG A 6 -3.21 20.10 10.06
N GLU A 7 -2.15 19.77 10.80
CA GLU A 7 -1.91 20.34 12.13
C GLU A 7 -1.59 21.84 12.02
N ASN A 8 -0.95 22.26 10.92
CA ASN A 8 -0.65 23.65 10.60
C ASN A 8 -0.01 24.43 11.76
N ASN A 9 0.97 23.79 12.42
CA ASN A 9 1.64 24.31 13.61
C ASN A 9 3.16 24.47 13.38
N GLU A 10 3.91 23.37 13.44
CA GLU A 10 5.39 23.41 13.31
C GLU A 10 5.87 23.83 11.91
N ILE A 11 5.10 23.50 10.87
CA ILE A 11 5.39 23.86 9.47
C ILE A 11 4.09 24.35 8.82
N THR A 12 3.93 25.66 8.72
CA THR A 12 2.67 26.31 8.32
C THR A 12 2.53 26.56 6.82
N TYR A 13 3.65 26.57 6.08
CA TYR A 13 3.65 26.90 4.65
C TYR A 13 3.35 25.70 3.74
N LEU A 14 3.11 24.49 4.27
CA LEU A 14 2.92 23.29 3.46
C LEU A 14 1.58 23.32 2.70
N ARG A 15 1.61 22.92 1.43
CA ARG A 15 0.42 22.76 0.60
C ARG A 15 0.12 21.28 0.28
N PRO A 16 -1.06 20.96 -0.30
CA PRO A 16 -1.51 19.58 -0.41
C PRO A 16 -0.69 18.66 -1.30
N ASP A 17 -0.07 19.17 -2.37
CA ASP A 17 0.67 18.34 -3.33
C ASP A 17 2.08 18.00 -2.81
N ALA A 18 2.42 16.71 -2.82
CA ALA A 18 3.71 16.23 -2.34
C ALA A 18 4.05 14.86 -2.94
N LYS A 19 5.36 14.63 -3.13
CA LYS A 19 5.96 13.41 -3.66
C LYS A 19 7.11 12.98 -2.74
N SER A 20 7.28 11.68 -2.56
CA SER A 20 8.40 11.13 -1.80
C SER A 20 8.95 9.88 -2.46
N GLN A 21 10.26 9.71 -2.42
CA GLN A 21 10.98 8.53 -2.90
C GLN A 21 12.02 8.12 -1.85
N VAL A 22 12.19 6.81 -1.67
CA VAL A 22 13.20 6.24 -0.78
C VAL A 22 13.99 5.21 -1.55
N THR A 23 15.31 5.36 -1.58
CA THR A 23 16.24 4.39 -2.15
C THR A 23 16.81 3.55 -1.01
N LEU A 24 16.67 2.23 -1.11
CA LEU A 24 17.19 1.27 -0.14
C LEU A 24 18.38 0.52 -0.75
N GLU A 25 19.44 0.36 0.03
CA GLU A 25 20.53 -0.57 -0.29
C GLU A 25 20.15 -1.96 0.22
N TYR A 26 20.45 -2.99 -0.57
CA TYR A 26 20.23 -4.40 -0.26
C TYR A 26 21.55 -5.15 -0.26
N ASP A 27 21.69 -6.14 0.64
CA ASP A 27 22.80 -7.09 0.62
C ASP A 27 22.58 -8.22 -0.40
N ASP A 28 23.61 -9.07 -0.58
CA ASP A 28 23.56 -10.24 -1.48
C ASP A 28 22.48 -11.26 -1.12
N ASN A 29 21.95 -11.20 0.11
CA ASN A 29 20.86 -12.05 0.58
C ASN A 29 19.48 -11.36 0.40
N ASN A 30 19.41 -10.30 -0.40
CA ASN A 30 18.17 -9.54 -0.69
C ASN A 30 17.52 -8.99 0.59
N ARG A 31 18.32 -8.61 1.59
CA ARG A 31 17.85 -7.94 2.81
C ARG A 31 18.19 -6.44 2.75
N PRO A 32 17.25 -5.54 3.10
CA PRO A 32 17.56 -4.12 3.16
C PRO A 32 18.54 -3.85 4.30
N VAL A 33 19.58 -3.07 4.04
CA VAL A 33 20.66 -2.76 5.01
C VAL A 33 20.65 -1.31 5.47
N ARG A 34 20.38 -0.35 4.58
CA ARG A 34 20.26 1.09 4.91
C ARG A 34 19.41 1.84 3.89
N ILE A 35 18.99 3.04 4.25
CA ILE A 35 18.50 4.02 3.28
C ILE A 35 19.72 4.72 2.66
N ASP A 36 19.78 4.76 1.33
CA ASP A 36 20.82 5.52 0.61
C ASP A 36 20.39 6.96 0.36
N ALA A 37 19.16 7.15 -0.11
CA ALA A 37 18.65 8.47 -0.46
C ALA A 37 17.17 8.62 -0.10
N ILE A 38 16.79 9.83 0.29
CA ILE A 38 15.41 10.26 0.49
C ILE A 38 15.17 11.50 -0.36
N VAL A 39 14.21 11.42 -1.27
CA VAL A 39 13.72 12.56 -2.05
C VAL A 39 12.37 12.96 -1.52
N ILE A 40 12.18 14.25 -1.22
CA ILE A 40 10.90 14.82 -0.84
C ILE A 40 10.68 16.10 -1.64
N SER A 41 9.64 16.11 -2.47
CA SER A 41 9.15 17.33 -3.10
C SER A 41 7.81 17.68 -2.48
N THR A 42 7.69 18.85 -1.85
CA THR A 42 6.44 19.30 -1.23
C THR A 42 6.08 20.68 -1.76
N GLN A 43 4.81 20.83 -2.12
CA GLN A 43 4.25 22.13 -2.47
C GLN A 43 4.24 23.04 -1.24
N HIS A 44 4.45 24.32 -1.45
CA HIS A 44 4.51 25.31 -0.38
C HIS A 44 3.93 26.69 -0.78
N ASP A 45 3.71 27.55 0.21
CA ASP A 45 3.40 28.97 0.00
C ASP A 45 4.59 29.73 -0.60
N ASP A 46 4.31 30.88 -1.24
CA ASP A 46 5.33 31.79 -1.79
C ASP A 46 5.63 32.88 -0.75
N PHE A 47 6.45 32.54 0.26
CA PHE A 47 6.59 33.35 1.48
C PHE A 47 7.92 34.11 1.61
N ASP A 48 8.90 33.83 0.75
CA ASP A 48 10.20 34.50 0.75
C ASP A 48 10.90 34.33 -0.62
N THR A 49 12.17 34.72 -0.73
CA THR A 49 12.99 34.41 -1.92
C THR A 49 13.22 32.91 -2.05
N ASP A 50 13.37 32.43 -3.29
CA ASP A 50 13.51 31.00 -3.60
C ASP A 50 14.61 30.31 -2.78
N GLU A 51 15.77 30.96 -2.63
CA GLU A 51 16.89 30.41 -1.84
C GLU A 51 16.55 30.27 -0.35
N LYS A 52 15.88 31.28 0.24
CA LYS A 52 15.49 31.25 1.66
C LYS A 52 14.38 30.25 1.92
N MET A 53 13.37 30.19 1.03
CA MET A 53 12.32 29.18 1.09
C MET A 53 12.91 27.78 1.02
N HIS A 54 13.77 27.50 0.05
CA HIS A 54 14.40 26.19 -0.11
C HIS A 54 15.19 25.78 1.14
N LYS A 55 16.06 26.65 1.67
CA LYS A 55 16.82 26.39 2.89
C LYS A 55 15.92 26.12 4.11
N LYS A 56 14.82 26.88 4.26
CA LYS A 56 13.85 26.67 5.34
C LYS A 56 13.14 25.32 5.19
N ILE A 57 12.67 25.00 3.99
CA ILE A 57 11.98 23.76 3.68
C ILE A 57 12.89 22.56 3.94
N GLU A 58 14.12 22.60 3.44
CA GLU A 58 15.11 21.55 3.67
C GLU A 58 15.35 21.33 5.17
N LYS A 59 15.63 22.41 5.90
CA LYS A 59 15.87 22.37 7.35
C LYS A 59 14.69 21.78 8.11
N ASP A 60 13.47 22.21 7.81
CA ASP A 60 12.26 21.76 8.50
C ASP A 60 11.93 20.29 8.19
N ILE A 61 12.08 19.87 6.93
CA ILE A 61 11.86 18.47 6.58
C ILE A 61 12.86 17.55 7.28
N ILE A 62 14.15 17.92 7.30
CA ILE A 62 15.18 17.12 7.96
C ILE A 62 15.04 17.14 9.48
N ASN A 63 14.74 18.29 10.10
CA ASN A 63 14.76 18.41 11.56
C ASN A 63 13.41 18.16 12.24
N ILE A 64 12.29 18.20 11.52
CA ILE A 64 10.94 17.99 12.08
C ILE A 64 10.34 16.70 11.52
N LEU A 65 10.23 16.59 10.18
CA LEU A 65 9.54 15.44 9.58
C LEU A 65 10.31 14.13 9.78
N VAL A 66 11.62 14.11 9.53
CA VAL A 66 12.42 12.87 9.62
C VAL A 66 12.42 12.29 11.05
N PRO A 67 12.69 13.06 12.12
CA PRO A 67 12.57 12.55 13.50
C PRO A 67 11.18 12.02 13.83
N ARG A 68 10.12 12.69 13.35
CA ARG A 68 8.74 12.24 13.54
C ARG A 68 8.46 10.90 12.85
N ILE A 69 9.03 10.66 11.67
CA ILE A 69 8.94 9.36 10.98
C ILE A 69 9.66 8.28 11.77
N ILE A 70 10.89 8.55 12.25
CA ILE A 70 11.68 7.60 13.05
C ILE A 70 10.93 7.24 14.34
N SER A 71 10.39 8.24 15.04
CA SER A 71 9.60 8.05 16.26
C SER A 71 8.32 7.23 16.01
N LYS A 72 7.63 7.51 14.90
CA LYS A 72 6.41 6.76 14.52
C LYS A 72 6.70 5.31 14.15
N TYR A 73 7.88 5.01 13.59
CA TYR A 73 8.26 3.68 13.14
C TYR A 73 9.62 3.24 13.68
N PRO A 74 9.74 2.99 14.99
CA PRO A 74 11.02 2.73 15.65
C PRO A 74 11.73 1.51 15.09
N LYS A 75 10.99 0.50 14.58
CA LYS A 75 11.55 -0.68 13.91
C LYS A 75 12.41 -0.38 12.68
N TYR A 76 12.23 0.79 12.06
CA TYR A 76 13.00 1.21 10.88
C TYR A 76 14.15 2.16 11.23
N LYS A 77 14.30 2.57 12.50
CA LYS A 77 15.35 3.49 12.96
C LYS A 77 16.74 3.05 12.53
N LYS A 78 17.03 1.75 12.55
CA LYS A 78 18.33 1.18 12.14
C LYS A 78 18.74 1.51 10.70
N PHE A 79 17.78 1.82 9.82
CA PHE A 79 18.06 2.18 8.43
C PHE A 79 18.39 3.67 8.25
N PHE A 80 18.13 4.50 9.26
CA PHE A 80 18.45 5.92 9.27
C PHE A 80 19.88 6.13 9.76
N THR A 81 20.81 6.21 8.80
CA THR A 81 22.24 6.40 9.07
C THR A 81 22.68 7.82 8.69
N PRO A 82 23.82 8.31 9.20
CA PRO A 82 24.37 9.61 8.78
C PRO A 82 24.72 9.70 7.29
N LYS A 83 24.74 8.58 6.56
CA LYS A 83 25.08 8.51 5.13
C LYS A 83 23.90 8.78 4.19
N ILE A 84 22.71 9.06 4.70
CA ILE A 84 21.53 9.33 3.85
C ILE A 84 21.74 10.62 3.07
N LYS A 85 21.54 10.56 1.76
CA LYS A 85 21.45 11.73 0.89
C LYS A 85 20.02 12.27 0.91
N TYR A 86 19.85 13.49 1.37
CA TYR A 86 18.55 14.16 1.36
C TYR A 86 18.44 15.07 0.12
N HIS A 87 17.37 14.90 -0.64
CA HIS A 87 17.03 15.75 -1.78
C HIS A 87 15.66 16.37 -1.50
N ILE A 88 15.66 17.57 -0.91
CA ILE A 88 14.43 18.27 -0.54
C ILE A 88 14.15 19.33 -1.59
N ASN A 89 12.99 19.27 -2.24
CA ASN A 89 12.61 20.14 -3.36
C ASN A 89 13.77 20.37 -4.37
N PRO A 90 14.38 19.30 -4.93
CA PRO A 90 15.63 19.41 -5.71
C PRO A 90 15.51 20.27 -6.98
N THR A 91 14.28 20.53 -7.46
CA THR A 91 14.00 21.42 -8.59
C THR A 91 13.82 22.89 -8.18
N GLY A 92 13.98 23.21 -6.89
CA GLY A 92 13.72 24.55 -6.34
C GLY A 92 12.25 24.78 -6.01
N LYS A 93 11.72 25.92 -6.48
CA LYS A 93 10.38 26.43 -6.15
C LYS A 93 9.27 25.45 -6.54
N PHE A 94 8.35 25.17 -5.62
CA PHE A 94 7.16 24.35 -5.87
C PHE A 94 5.90 25.01 -5.25
N VAL A 95 5.51 26.16 -5.80
CA VAL A 95 4.33 26.92 -5.31
C VAL A 95 3.03 26.49 -6.00
N ILE A 96 3.10 26.29 -7.32
CA ILE A 96 1.98 25.84 -8.15
C ILE A 96 1.98 24.31 -8.19
N GLY A 97 0.84 23.69 -7.90
CA GLY A 97 0.69 22.24 -7.84
C GLY A 97 -0.77 21.81 -7.86
N GLY A 98 -1.02 20.52 -7.66
CA GLY A 98 -2.36 19.96 -7.80
C GLY A 98 -2.90 20.05 -9.23
N PRO A 99 -4.23 20.01 -9.43
CA PRO A 99 -4.83 19.97 -10.77
C PRO A 99 -4.53 21.16 -11.68
N HIS A 100 -4.11 22.30 -11.10
CA HIS A 100 -3.68 23.46 -11.88
C HIS A 100 -2.27 23.27 -12.47
N GLY A 101 -1.40 22.52 -11.79
CA GLY A 101 -0.06 22.21 -12.28
C GLY A 101 -0.04 20.99 -13.21
N ASP A 102 -0.74 19.91 -12.82
CA ASP A 102 -0.75 18.64 -13.55
C ASP A 102 -2.16 18.02 -13.59
N THR A 103 -2.61 17.60 -14.79
CA THR A 103 -3.89 16.87 -14.92
C THR A 103 -3.81 15.49 -14.26
N GLY A 104 -4.68 15.25 -13.27
CA GLY A 104 -4.81 13.96 -12.59
C GLY A 104 -5.88 13.06 -13.23
N LEU A 105 -5.60 11.76 -13.37
CA LEU A 105 -6.56 10.76 -13.83
C LEU A 105 -6.60 9.54 -12.91
N THR A 106 -7.79 8.97 -12.74
CA THR A 106 -8.00 7.72 -12.01
C THR A 106 -7.15 6.60 -12.61
N GLY A 107 -6.48 5.82 -11.75
CA GLY A 107 -5.69 4.66 -12.20
C GLY A 107 -4.30 4.99 -12.75
N ARG A 108 -3.78 6.22 -12.55
CA ARG A 108 -2.40 6.60 -12.95
C ARG A 108 -1.37 6.50 -11.83
N LYS A 109 -1.67 5.74 -10.78
CA LYS A 109 -0.81 5.48 -9.61
C LYS A 109 -0.83 4.01 -9.14
N ILE A 110 -1.14 3.07 -10.03
CA ILE A 110 -1.33 1.64 -9.71
C ILE A 110 -0.12 0.97 -9.01
N ILE A 111 1.10 1.41 -9.30
CA ILE A 111 2.31 0.88 -8.62
C ILE A 111 2.47 1.47 -7.21
N VAL A 112 2.06 2.73 -7.01
CA VAL A 112 1.99 3.37 -5.68
C VAL A 112 0.87 2.74 -4.85
N ASP A 113 -0.24 2.36 -5.48
CA ASP A 113 -1.37 1.70 -4.81
C ASP A 113 -1.03 0.29 -4.29
N THR A 114 -0.02 -0.36 -4.88
CA THR A 114 0.34 -1.76 -4.64
C THR A 114 1.67 -1.93 -3.89
N TYR A 115 2.72 -2.36 -4.60
CA TYR A 115 3.95 -2.90 -4.00
C TYR A 115 5.19 -2.06 -4.33
N GLY A 116 5.02 -0.85 -4.87
CA GLY A 116 6.13 0.07 -5.11
C GLY A 116 7.20 -0.48 -6.07
N GLY A 117 6.82 -1.37 -6.99
CA GLY A 117 7.71 -2.00 -7.96
C GLY A 117 8.37 -3.32 -7.49
N LYS A 118 8.23 -3.71 -6.22
CA LYS A 118 8.78 -5.00 -5.73
C LYS A 118 7.93 -6.21 -6.13
N GLY A 119 6.63 -6.02 -6.39
CA GLY A 119 5.71 -7.07 -6.82
C GLY A 119 5.24 -6.88 -8.27
N ALA A 120 4.75 -7.95 -8.89
CA ALA A 120 4.16 -7.89 -10.22
C ALA A 120 2.80 -7.17 -10.22
N HIS A 121 2.41 -6.63 -11.38
CA HIS A 121 1.15 -5.90 -11.55
C HIS A 121 0.43 -6.32 -12.85
N GLY A 122 -0.86 -6.66 -12.78
CA GLY A 122 -1.66 -7.11 -13.92
C GLY A 122 -2.23 -6.02 -14.82
N GLY A 123 -2.01 -4.74 -14.46
CA GLY A 123 -2.40 -3.56 -15.24
C GLY A 123 -3.72 -2.89 -14.82
N GLY A 124 -4.63 -3.63 -14.18
CA GLY A 124 -5.92 -3.11 -13.73
C GLY A 124 -5.82 -2.07 -12.61
N ALA A 125 -6.45 -0.90 -12.78
CA ALA A 125 -6.60 0.09 -11.72
C ALA A 125 -7.66 -0.31 -10.67
N PHE A 126 -7.58 0.26 -9.46
CA PHE A 126 -8.52 -0.05 -8.38
C PHE A 126 -9.64 0.97 -8.24
N SER A 127 -9.33 2.25 -8.00
CA SER A 127 -10.29 3.31 -7.69
C SER A 127 -11.38 3.48 -8.76
N GLY A 128 -12.61 3.77 -8.35
CA GLY A 128 -13.78 3.87 -9.24
C GLY A 128 -14.49 2.56 -9.60
N LYS A 129 -13.94 1.39 -9.24
CA LYS A 129 -14.53 0.08 -9.55
C LYS A 129 -15.28 -0.51 -8.35
N ASP A 130 -16.48 -1.04 -8.53
CA ASP A 130 -17.16 -1.85 -7.51
C ASP A 130 -16.52 -3.27 -7.44
N PRO A 131 -16.78 -4.06 -6.39
CA PRO A 131 -16.01 -5.28 -6.13
C PRO A 131 -16.31 -6.45 -7.07
N SER A 132 -17.31 -6.33 -7.97
CA SER A 132 -17.50 -7.31 -9.04
C SER A 132 -16.37 -7.26 -10.09
N LYS A 133 -15.58 -6.18 -10.11
CA LYS A 133 -14.48 -6.00 -11.04
C LYS A 133 -13.24 -6.66 -10.46
N VAL A 134 -12.84 -7.78 -11.07
CA VAL A 134 -11.74 -8.64 -10.59
C VAL A 134 -10.40 -7.91 -10.51
N ASP A 135 -10.19 -6.86 -11.30
CA ASP A 135 -9.01 -5.98 -11.18
C ASP A 135 -8.79 -5.49 -9.75
N ARG A 136 -9.86 -5.23 -9.00
CA ARG A 136 -9.78 -4.85 -7.59
C ARG A 136 -9.93 -6.05 -6.67
N SER A 137 -11.02 -6.80 -6.79
CA SER A 137 -11.35 -7.84 -5.81
C SER A 137 -10.36 -9.00 -5.84
N ALA A 138 -9.92 -9.44 -7.01
CA ALA A 138 -8.94 -10.50 -7.12
C ALA A 138 -7.54 -10.04 -6.67
N ALA A 139 -7.15 -8.79 -6.93
CA ALA A 139 -5.90 -8.22 -6.41
C ALA A 139 -5.89 -8.15 -4.87
N TYR A 140 -7.03 -7.83 -4.24
CA TYR A 140 -7.17 -7.91 -2.79
C TYR A 140 -7.13 -9.36 -2.29
N ALA A 141 -7.77 -10.28 -3.01
CA ALA A 141 -7.75 -11.69 -2.67
C ALA A 141 -6.36 -12.31 -2.76
N THR A 142 -5.55 -12.00 -3.77
CA THR A 142 -4.17 -12.49 -3.87
C THR A 142 -3.28 -11.90 -2.78
N ARG A 143 -3.48 -10.62 -2.42
CA ARG A 143 -2.83 -10.03 -1.23
C ARG A 143 -3.19 -10.80 0.04
N HIS A 144 -4.47 -11.09 0.25
CA HIS A 144 -4.97 -11.84 1.41
C HIS A 144 -4.34 -13.23 1.47
N ILE A 145 -4.28 -13.96 0.34
CA ILE A 145 -3.59 -15.25 0.24
C ILE A 145 -2.12 -15.10 0.62
N ALA A 146 -1.36 -14.28 -0.13
CA ALA A 146 0.09 -14.12 0.06
C ALA A 146 0.44 -13.79 1.52
N LYS A 147 -0.31 -12.85 2.12
CA LYS A 147 -0.10 -12.44 3.50
C LYS A 147 -0.35 -13.58 4.50
N ASN A 148 -1.39 -14.39 4.29
CA ASN A 148 -1.68 -15.53 5.16
C ASN A 148 -0.67 -16.68 4.97
N LEU A 149 -0.14 -16.91 3.76
CA LEU A 149 0.91 -17.90 3.52
C LEU A 149 2.19 -17.55 4.29
N VAL A 150 2.66 -16.30 4.18
CA VAL A 150 3.85 -15.84 4.89
C VAL A 150 3.63 -15.87 6.41
N ALA A 151 2.49 -15.35 6.89
CA ALA A 151 2.18 -15.34 8.33
C ALA A 151 2.01 -16.74 8.94
N ALA A 152 1.58 -17.72 8.14
CA ALA A 152 1.52 -19.11 8.57
C ALA A 152 2.90 -19.78 8.70
N GLY A 153 3.98 -19.11 8.25
CA GLY A 153 5.33 -19.66 8.22
C GLY A 153 5.60 -20.57 7.02
N LEU A 154 4.78 -20.49 5.97
CA LEU A 154 4.98 -21.31 4.77
C LEU A 154 6.23 -20.90 3.98
N CYS A 155 6.49 -19.59 3.90
CA CYS A 155 7.59 -18.99 3.13
C CYS A 155 7.93 -17.61 3.70
N ASP A 156 9.09 -17.05 3.31
CA ASP A 156 9.49 -15.69 3.68
C ASP A 156 9.03 -14.65 2.64
N GLU A 157 8.96 -15.06 1.37
CA GLU A 157 8.50 -14.24 0.24
C GLU A 157 7.58 -15.06 -0.67
N VAL A 158 6.51 -14.45 -1.18
CA VAL A 158 5.62 -15.11 -2.13
C VAL A 158 4.92 -14.13 -3.07
N LEU A 159 4.90 -14.47 -4.34
CA LEU A 159 4.04 -13.88 -5.35
C LEU A 159 2.86 -14.81 -5.63
N VAL A 160 1.64 -14.26 -5.60
CA VAL A 160 0.41 -14.98 -6.00
C VAL A 160 -0.22 -14.23 -7.17
N GLN A 161 -0.40 -14.93 -8.28
CA GLN A 161 -1.01 -14.42 -9.50
C GLN A 161 -2.27 -15.21 -9.83
N VAL A 162 -3.26 -14.53 -10.38
CA VAL A 162 -4.53 -15.11 -10.84
C VAL A 162 -4.96 -14.43 -12.13
N SER A 163 -5.62 -15.17 -13.01
CA SER A 163 -6.22 -14.65 -14.25
C SER A 163 -7.65 -15.16 -14.44
N TYR A 164 -8.47 -14.40 -15.17
CA TYR A 164 -9.86 -14.72 -15.45
C TYR A 164 -10.15 -14.52 -16.94
N ALA A 165 -11.04 -15.36 -17.48
CA ALA A 165 -11.68 -15.10 -18.77
C ALA A 165 -12.98 -14.33 -18.53
N ILE A 166 -13.32 -13.40 -19.43
CA ILE A 166 -14.57 -12.64 -19.34
C ILE A 166 -15.77 -13.60 -19.34
N GLY A 167 -16.71 -13.39 -18.40
CA GLY A 167 -17.88 -14.25 -18.24
C GLY A 167 -17.65 -15.58 -17.50
N VAL A 168 -16.40 -15.95 -17.17
CA VAL A 168 -16.08 -17.19 -16.47
C VAL A 168 -15.81 -16.93 -15.00
N ALA A 169 -16.62 -17.55 -14.12
CA ALA A 169 -16.51 -17.33 -12.68
C ALA A 169 -15.25 -17.96 -12.05
N LYS A 170 -14.80 -19.12 -12.55
CA LYS A 170 -13.58 -19.77 -12.07
C LYS A 170 -12.35 -19.09 -12.68
N PRO A 171 -11.26 -18.92 -11.92
CA PRO A 171 -10.01 -18.44 -12.49
C PRO A 171 -9.48 -19.43 -13.55
N MET A 172 -8.72 -18.93 -14.53
CA MET A 172 -8.01 -19.76 -15.50
C MET A 172 -6.82 -20.50 -14.86
N GLY A 173 -6.31 -19.95 -13.76
CA GLY A 173 -5.32 -20.60 -12.93
C GLY A 173 -4.88 -19.70 -11.77
N ILE A 174 -4.27 -20.32 -10.77
CA ILE A 174 -3.53 -19.63 -9.72
C ILE A 174 -2.07 -20.04 -9.87
N TYR A 175 -1.19 -19.04 -9.93
CA TYR A 175 0.25 -19.22 -9.95
C TYR A 175 0.85 -18.71 -8.64
N VAL A 176 1.77 -19.50 -8.08
CA VAL A 176 2.51 -19.18 -6.87
C VAL A 176 4.00 -19.22 -7.21
N ASN A 177 4.76 -18.27 -6.68
CA ASN A 177 6.22 -18.30 -6.70
C ASN A 177 6.74 -17.89 -5.32
N THR A 178 7.45 -18.79 -4.63
CA THR A 178 7.99 -18.52 -3.29
C THR A 178 9.43 -18.02 -3.31
N TYR A 179 10.00 -17.82 -4.51
CA TYR A 179 11.39 -17.40 -4.73
C TYR A 179 12.40 -18.28 -3.97
N GLY A 180 12.11 -19.57 -3.85
CA GLY A 180 12.95 -20.53 -3.13
C GLY A 180 12.89 -20.43 -1.61
N THR A 181 11.97 -19.63 -1.04
CA THR A 181 11.86 -19.42 0.42
C THR A 181 10.84 -20.34 1.10
N ALA A 182 10.23 -21.29 0.38
CA ALA A 182 9.30 -22.24 0.93
C ALA A 182 9.95 -23.11 2.04
N LYS A 183 9.26 -23.24 3.17
CA LYS A 183 9.68 -24.01 4.37
C LYS A 183 8.99 -25.38 4.45
N VAL A 184 8.27 -25.75 3.40
CA VAL A 184 7.54 -27.01 3.27
C VAL A 184 8.11 -27.82 2.11
N LYS A 185 8.07 -29.16 2.20
CA LYS A 185 8.52 -30.07 1.13
C LYS A 185 7.47 -30.18 0.00
N LYS A 186 7.19 -29.06 -0.66
CA LYS A 186 6.25 -28.94 -1.79
C LYS A 186 6.79 -27.93 -2.79
N SER A 187 6.66 -28.25 -4.07
CA SER A 187 6.93 -27.31 -5.16
C SER A 187 5.91 -26.17 -5.16
N ASP A 188 6.26 -25.04 -5.76
CA ASP A 188 5.36 -23.90 -5.93
C ASP A 188 4.06 -24.28 -6.66
N GLY A 189 4.13 -25.22 -7.63
CA GLY A 189 2.95 -25.75 -8.32
C GLY A 189 2.03 -26.59 -7.41
N GLU A 190 2.60 -27.38 -6.49
CA GLU A 190 1.80 -28.10 -5.50
C GLU A 190 1.18 -27.15 -4.46
N ILE A 191 1.92 -26.11 -4.06
CA ILE A 191 1.41 -25.05 -3.19
C ILE A 191 0.22 -24.36 -3.87
N ALA A 192 0.33 -24.01 -5.16
CA ALA A 192 -0.74 -23.39 -5.93
C ALA A 192 -2.02 -24.25 -5.95
N LYS A 193 -1.90 -25.57 -6.17
CA LYS A 193 -3.04 -26.51 -6.15
C LYS A 193 -3.74 -26.57 -4.79
N ILE A 194 -3.00 -26.45 -3.68
CA ILE A 194 -3.60 -26.43 -2.34
C ILE A 194 -4.27 -25.08 -2.09
N VAL A 195 -3.63 -23.97 -2.48
CA VAL A 195 -4.18 -22.62 -2.38
C VAL A 195 -5.51 -22.50 -3.14
N GLU A 196 -5.59 -23.06 -4.35
CA GLU A 196 -6.81 -23.06 -5.16
C GLU A 196 -7.99 -23.75 -4.48
N LYS A 197 -7.74 -24.82 -3.73
CA LYS A 197 -8.77 -25.52 -2.94
C LYS A 197 -9.13 -24.77 -1.65
N LEU A 198 -8.15 -24.11 -1.04
CA LEU A 198 -8.31 -23.44 0.25
C LEU A 198 -9.00 -22.09 0.14
N PHE A 199 -8.72 -21.35 -0.94
CA PHE A 199 -9.24 -20.02 -1.18
C PHE A 199 -10.13 -20.02 -2.42
N ASP A 200 -11.44 -19.91 -2.21
CA ASP A 200 -12.36 -19.71 -3.32
C ASP A 200 -12.10 -18.36 -3.99
N MET A 201 -11.68 -18.42 -5.26
CA MET A 201 -11.33 -17.27 -6.08
C MET A 201 -12.44 -16.88 -7.07
N ARG A 202 -13.65 -17.42 -6.94
CA ARG A 202 -14.79 -16.91 -7.73
C ARG A 202 -15.15 -15.49 -7.25
N PRO A 203 -15.49 -14.55 -8.15
CA PRO A 203 -15.74 -13.15 -7.77
C PRO A 203 -16.72 -12.98 -6.61
N TYR A 204 -17.85 -13.69 -6.64
CA TYR A 204 -18.83 -13.67 -5.55
C TYR A 204 -18.26 -14.19 -4.21
N ALA A 205 -17.47 -15.27 -4.25
CA ALA A 205 -16.88 -15.82 -3.03
C ALA A 205 -15.84 -14.88 -2.41
N ILE A 206 -15.05 -14.19 -3.26
CA ILE A 206 -14.12 -13.14 -2.82
C ILE A 206 -14.89 -11.99 -2.14
N GLU A 207 -15.96 -11.51 -2.77
CA GLU A 207 -16.79 -10.44 -2.22
C GLU A 207 -17.34 -10.78 -0.84
N GLN A 208 -17.84 -12.01 -0.65
CA GLN A 208 -18.38 -12.47 0.63
C GLN A 208 -17.26 -12.65 1.67
N ARG A 209 -16.19 -13.38 1.34
CA ARG A 209 -15.06 -13.64 2.25
C ARG A 209 -14.45 -12.35 2.78
N LEU A 210 -14.26 -11.37 1.91
CA LEU A 210 -13.63 -10.09 2.25
C LEU A 210 -14.64 -8.98 2.57
N LYS A 211 -15.95 -9.29 2.62
CA LYS A 211 -17.03 -8.34 2.95
C LYS A 211 -16.99 -7.05 2.10
N LEU A 212 -16.72 -7.19 0.81
CA LEU A 212 -16.42 -6.07 -0.08
C LEU A 212 -17.64 -5.20 -0.44
N ARG A 213 -18.87 -5.67 -0.21
CA ARG A 213 -20.09 -4.86 -0.40
C ARG A 213 -20.35 -3.90 0.77
N ASN A 214 -19.34 -3.12 1.11
CA ASN A 214 -19.38 -2.08 2.14
C ASN A 214 -18.67 -0.80 1.68
N PRO A 215 -19.04 0.38 2.22
CA PRO A 215 -18.47 1.67 1.82
C PRO A 215 -17.08 1.93 2.46
N ILE A 216 -16.08 1.13 2.07
CA ILE A 216 -14.75 1.04 2.71
C ILE A 216 -13.57 1.54 1.85
N TYR A 217 -13.85 2.14 0.70
CA TYR A 217 -12.83 2.34 -0.35
C TYR A 217 -12.21 3.74 -0.38
N SER A 218 -12.84 4.75 0.22
CA SER A 218 -12.29 6.12 0.22
C SER A 218 -10.91 6.17 0.89
N GLU A 219 -10.74 5.36 1.93
CA GLU A 219 -9.49 5.27 2.68
C GLU A 219 -8.37 4.66 1.85
N THR A 220 -8.66 3.84 0.84
CA THR A 220 -7.63 3.18 0.03
C THR A 220 -7.08 4.07 -1.09
N ALA A 221 -7.81 5.12 -1.49
CA ALA A 221 -7.48 5.96 -2.64
C ALA A 221 -6.21 6.82 -2.49
N ALA A 222 -5.54 6.75 -1.33
CA ALA A 222 -4.24 7.34 -1.09
C ALA A 222 -3.45 6.52 -0.07
N TYR A 223 -2.12 6.62 -0.13
CA TYR A 223 -1.18 5.94 0.78
C TYR A 223 -1.19 4.41 0.72
N GLY A 224 -1.57 3.86 -0.44
CA GLY A 224 -1.55 2.42 -0.70
C GLY A 224 -2.81 1.68 -0.24
N HIS A 225 -3.17 0.66 -1.01
CA HIS A 225 -4.24 -0.28 -0.71
C HIS A 225 -3.77 -1.42 0.20
N MET A 226 -2.47 -1.74 0.15
CA MET A 226 -1.86 -2.89 0.84
C MET A 226 -1.02 -2.44 2.04
N GLY A 227 -0.83 -3.34 3.01
CA GLY A 227 0.05 -3.13 4.17
C GLY A 227 -0.53 -2.30 5.32
N ARG A 228 -1.83 -1.95 5.26
CA ARG A 228 -2.51 -1.15 6.29
C ARG A 228 -3.27 -2.04 7.28
N LYS A 229 -3.33 -1.62 8.54
CA LYS A 229 -3.97 -2.42 9.60
C LYS A 229 -5.48 -2.52 9.36
N PRO A 230 -6.06 -3.74 9.35
CA PRO A 230 -7.51 -3.90 9.35
C PRO A 230 -8.11 -3.35 10.64
N GLN A 231 -9.21 -2.63 10.54
CA GLN A 231 -9.84 -1.97 11.70
C GLN A 231 -11.33 -1.75 11.47
N ILE A 232 -12.09 -1.81 12.55
CA ILE A 232 -13.51 -1.44 12.55
C ILE A 232 -13.59 0.03 12.93
N VAL A 233 -14.27 0.82 12.11
CA VAL A 233 -14.51 2.24 12.34
C VAL A 233 -15.98 2.58 12.13
N GLU A 234 -16.49 3.56 12.84
CA GLU A 234 -17.78 4.17 12.52
C GLU A 234 -17.57 5.26 11.47
N LYS A 235 -18.33 5.18 10.37
CA LYS A 235 -18.32 6.18 9.31
C LYS A 235 -19.67 6.85 9.20
N THR A 236 -19.63 8.15 8.95
CA THR A 236 -20.79 8.99 8.68
C THR A 236 -20.83 9.28 7.19
N PHE A 237 -21.94 8.94 6.55
CA PHE A 237 -22.22 9.20 5.14
C PHE A 237 -23.33 10.24 5.07
N LYS A 238 -23.11 11.33 4.34
CA LYS A 238 -24.12 12.35 4.08
C LYS A 238 -24.47 12.30 2.59
N SER A 239 -25.74 12.06 2.29
CA SER A 239 -26.26 12.13 0.92
C SER A 239 -26.58 13.58 0.51
N ASN A 240 -26.79 13.80 -0.79
CA ASN A 240 -27.09 15.13 -1.34
C ASN A 240 -28.39 15.73 -0.79
N ASP A 241 -29.37 14.88 -0.43
CA ASP A 241 -30.63 15.29 0.23
C ASP A 241 -30.45 15.53 1.75
N GLY A 242 -29.22 15.52 2.25
CA GLY A 242 -28.88 15.84 3.65
C GLY A 242 -29.03 14.68 4.63
N LYS A 243 -29.52 13.50 4.21
CA LYS A 243 -29.64 12.34 5.10
C LYS A 243 -28.27 11.86 5.56
N ILE A 244 -28.19 11.54 6.84
CA ILE A 244 -26.97 11.07 7.49
C ILE A 244 -27.15 9.61 7.85
N LEU A 245 -26.26 8.76 7.34
CA LEU A 245 -26.14 7.35 7.71
C LEU A 245 -24.85 7.15 8.49
N LYS A 246 -24.95 6.70 9.74
CA LYS A 246 -23.81 6.19 10.50
C LYS A 246 -23.74 4.68 10.36
N LYS A 247 -22.58 4.14 9.97
CA LYS A 247 -22.38 2.71 9.78
C LYS A 247 -21.00 2.29 10.28
N LYS A 248 -20.95 1.24 11.09
CA LYS A 248 -19.71 0.56 11.42
C LYS A 248 -19.26 -0.28 10.24
N VAL A 249 -18.02 -0.10 9.79
CA VAL A 249 -17.42 -0.83 8.68
C VAL A 249 -16.05 -1.38 9.05
N GLU A 250 -15.70 -2.53 8.48
CA GLU A 250 -14.40 -3.17 8.63
C GLU A 250 -13.52 -2.79 7.43
N LEU A 251 -12.48 -1.98 7.65
CA LEU A 251 -11.54 -1.54 6.61
C LEU A 251 -10.42 -2.57 6.41
N PHE A 252 -9.89 -2.63 5.18
CA PHE A 252 -8.72 -3.45 4.80
C PHE A 252 -8.86 -4.93 5.17
N THR A 253 -10.03 -5.53 4.95
CA THR A 253 -10.31 -6.95 5.28
C THR A 253 -9.34 -7.94 4.62
N TRP A 254 -8.76 -7.61 3.47
CA TRP A 254 -7.72 -8.40 2.81
C TRP A 254 -6.37 -8.42 3.53
N GLU A 255 -6.17 -7.54 4.52
CA GLU A 255 -4.97 -7.53 5.37
C GLU A 255 -5.14 -8.41 6.62
N LYS A 256 -6.26 -9.11 6.78
CA LYS A 256 -6.49 -10.03 7.90
C LYS A 256 -5.67 -11.31 7.76
N LEU A 257 -5.31 -11.87 8.92
CA LEU A 257 -4.58 -13.14 9.06
C LEU A 257 -5.51 -14.28 9.52
N ASP A 258 -6.77 -14.21 9.12
CA ASP A 258 -7.85 -15.12 9.52
C ASP A 258 -7.84 -16.49 8.79
N PHE A 259 -6.88 -16.70 7.90
CA PHE A 259 -6.64 -17.97 7.22
C PHE A 259 -5.35 -18.66 7.69
N VAL A 260 -4.57 -18.07 8.61
CA VAL A 260 -3.31 -18.64 9.08
C VAL A 260 -3.48 -20.08 9.58
N ASP A 261 -4.44 -20.35 10.45
CA ASP A 261 -4.65 -21.70 11.00
C ASP A 261 -5.11 -22.69 9.93
N LYS A 262 -5.92 -22.23 8.97
CA LYS A 262 -6.36 -23.05 7.84
C LYS A 262 -5.20 -23.39 6.91
N VAL A 263 -4.30 -22.45 6.68
CA VAL A 263 -3.05 -22.66 5.91
C VAL A 263 -2.16 -23.63 6.67
N ARG A 264 -1.89 -23.40 7.96
CA ARG A 264 -1.07 -24.32 8.78
C ARG A 264 -1.60 -25.75 8.73
N LYS A 265 -2.91 -25.93 8.91
CA LYS A 265 -3.57 -27.24 8.81
C LYS A 265 -3.41 -27.86 7.41
N ALA A 266 -3.62 -27.08 6.34
CA ALA A 266 -3.53 -27.58 4.97
C ALA A 266 -2.11 -28.00 4.56
N PHE A 267 -1.09 -27.38 5.17
CA PHE A 267 0.32 -27.62 4.84
C PHE A 267 1.09 -28.41 5.92
N GLY A 268 0.45 -28.79 7.03
CA GLY A 268 1.09 -29.51 8.13
C GLY A 268 2.14 -28.68 8.89
N ILE A 269 1.96 -27.35 8.92
CA ILE A 269 2.86 -26.43 9.63
C ILE A 269 2.41 -26.35 11.10
N LYS A 270 3.37 -26.48 12.02
CA LYS A 270 3.13 -26.37 13.47
C LYS A 270 2.94 -24.92 13.91
#